data_AF-A0AAV0AM32-F1
#
_entry.id   AF-A0AAV0AM32-F1
#
_cell.length_a   1.000
_cell.length_b   1.000
_cell.length_c   1.000
_cell.angle_alpha   90.00
_cell.angle_beta   90.00
_cell.angle_gamma   90.00
#
_symmetry.space_group_name_H-M   'P 1'
#
loop_
_entity.id
_entity.type
_entity.pdbx_description
1 polymer ?
#
loop_
_entity_poly.entity_id
_entity_poly.type
_entity_poly.pdbx_seq_one_letter_code
_entity_poly.pdbx_strand_id
1 'polypeptide(L)'
;MVLDALIKIKNKSDPTLTFWRSCWEGICNSCAMNIDGVNTLACLKRINQESDLDVKIYPLPHMYIIKDLVPDMTRFYKQYKSIQPFLKNNNHPKEGEFLQSPEDHKKPDGMYECILCACCSTSCPSYL
;
A
#
# COMPACT_ATOMS: atom_id res chain seq x y z
N MET A 1 8.66 10.45 10.80
CA MET A 1 8.53 9.38 9.79
C MET A 1 9.10 9.86 8.46
N VAL A 2 9.39 8.95 7.52
CA VAL A 2 9.89 9.32 6.18
C VAL A 2 8.88 10.19 5.45
N LEU A 3 7.58 9.92 5.61
CA LEU A 3 6.52 10.77 5.04
C LEU A 3 6.62 12.24 5.52
N ASP A 4 6.92 12.48 6.79
CA ASP A 4 7.04 13.85 7.33
C ASP A 4 8.19 14.60 6.67
N ALA A 5 9.32 13.92 6.41
CA ALA A 5 10.45 14.50 5.70
C ALA A 5 10.09 14.83 4.24
N LEU A 6 9.40 13.93 3.53
CA LEU A 6 8.93 14.18 2.16
C LEU A 6 7.98 15.38 2.09
N ILE A 7 7.06 15.50 3.06
CA ILE A 7 6.16 16.66 3.16
C ILE A 7 6.94 17.94 3.45
N LYS A 8 7.92 17.90 4.36
CA LYS A 8 8.79 19.04 4.66
C LYS A 8 9.56 19.50 3.42
N ILE A 9 10.15 18.57 2.66
CA ILE A 9 10.85 18.87 1.40
C ILE A 9 9.88 19.53 0.41
N LYS A 10 8.71 18.92 0.18
CA LYS A 10 7.72 19.45 -0.75
C LYS A 10 7.28 20.88 -0.39
N ASN A 11 7.06 21.14 0.89
CA ASN A 11 6.51 22.42 1.33
C ASN A 11 7.55 23.52 1.47
N LYS A 12 8.81 23.19 1.77
CA LYS A 12 9.83 24.18 2.15
C LYS A 12 11.05 24.23 1.24
N SER A 13 11.26 23.23 0.40
CA SER A 13 12.49 23.10 -0.38
C SER A 13 12.20 22.95 -1.88
N ASP A 14 11.35 22.00 -2.26
CA ASP A 14 11.02 21.73 -3.66
C ASP A 14 9.54 21.33 -3.84
N PRO A 15 8.67 22.27 -4.25
CA PRO A 15 7.26 21.99 -4.47
C PRO A 15 6.98 21.07 -5.66
N THR A 16 7.96 20.81 -6.53
CA THR A 16 7.78 19.96 -7.72
C THR A 16 7.75 18.48 -7.39
N LEU A 17 8.36 18.07 -6.26
CA LEU A 17 8.40 16.69 -5.76
C LEU A 17 6.98 16.11 -5.56
N THR A 18 6.72 14.95 -6.16
CA THR A 18 5.40 14.33 -6.19
C THR A 18 5.42 12.94 -5.57
N PHE A 19 4.47 12.68 -4.68
CA PHE A 19 4.25 11.38 -4.04
C PHE A 19 2.79 11.29 -3.55
N TRP A 20 2.28 10.07 -3.40
CA TRP A 20 0.95 9.83 -2.86
C TRP A 20 0.96 9.67 -1.34
N ARG A 21 -0.10 10.19 -0.71
CA ARG A 21 -0.30 10.21 0.75
C ARG A 21 -1.75 10.56 1.06
N SER A 22 -2.30 9.97 2.14
CA SER A 22 -3.64 10.27 2.64
C SER A 22 -3.76 10.14 4.17
N CYS A 23 -3.86 8.92 4.75
CA CYS A 23 -4.23 8.72 6.17
C CYS A 23 -3.15 8.98 7.24
N TRP A 24 -1.86 8.85 6.90
CA TRP A 24 -0.70 9.00 7.81
C TRP A 24 -0.54 7.95 8.93
N GLU A 25 -1.44 6.98 9.05
CA GLU A 25 -1.41 5.94 10.08
C GLU A 25 -1.31 4.50 9.53
N GLY A 26 -0.98 4.37 8.23
CA GLY A 26 -0.65 3.08 7.63
C GLY A 26 -1.82 2.25 7.11
N ILE A 27 -3.03 2.81 6.99
CA ILE A 27 -4.22 2.05 6.57
C ILE A 27 -4.63 2.25 5.10
N CYS A 28 -4.35 3.42 4.51
CA CYS A 28 -4.90 3.78 3.19
C CYS A 28 -4.09 3.31 1.98
N ASN A 29 -2.93 2.66 2.16
CA ASN A 29 -1.97 2.24 1.12
C ASN A 29 -1.17 3.30 0.36
N SER A 30 -1.58 4.57 0.37
CA SER A 30 -1.14 5.54 -0.64
C SER A 30 0.35 5.90 -0.63
N CYS A 31 1.08 5.66 0.46
CA CYS A 31 2.49 6.04 0.59
C CYS A 31 3.46 4.85 0.52
N ALA A 32 3.07 3.80 -0.20
CA ALA A 32 3.92 2.66 -0.49
C ALA A 32 5.07 3.07 -1.43
N MET A 33 6.30 2.78 -1.01
CA MET A 33 7.52 3.09 -1.75
C MET A 33 8.67 2.22 -1.26
N ASN A 34 9.79 2.20 -1.99
CA ASN A 34 11.00 1.51 -1.56
C ASN A 34 11.88 2.48 -0.77
N ILE A 35 12.20 2.13 0.47
CA ILE A 35 13.05 2.93 1.36
C ILE A 35 14.19 2.05 1.85
N ASP A 36 15.42 2.46 1.53
CA ASP A 36 16.66 1.72 1.83
C ASP A 36 16.62 0.25 1.34
N GLY A 37 16.07 0.04 0.14
CA GLY A 37 15.97 -1.27 -0.48
C GLY A 37 14.75 -2.09 -0.06
N VAL A 38 13.96 -1.63 0.92
CA VAL A 38 12.79 -2.36 1.44
C VAL A 38 11.50 -1.65 1.07
N ASN A 39 10.54 -2.38 0.48
CA ASN A 39 9.20 -1.87 0.22
C ASN A 39 8.44 -1.70 1.54
N THR A 40 7.99 -0.49 1.84
CA THR A 40 7.29 -0.18 3.08
C THR A 40 6.38 1.03 2.91
N LEU A 41 5.64 1.39 3.97
CA LEU A 41 4.82 2.59 4.01
C LEU A 41 5.63 3.74 4.61
N ALA A 42 5.81 4.83 3.86
CA ALA A 42 6.59 5.98 4.31
C ALA A 42 6.07 6.60 5.62
N CYS A 43 4.76 6.51 5.88
CA CYS A 43 4.14 6.99 7.11
C CYS A 43 4.47 6.15 8.35
N LEU A 44 4.90 4.89 8.19
CA LEU A 44 5.29 4.02 9.30
C LEU A 44 6.81 3.87 9.44
N LYS A 45 7.56 4.20 8.39
CA LYS A 45 9.02 4.13 8.40
C LYS A 45 9.60 5.30 9.20
N ARG A 46 10.20 4.98 10.36
CA ARG A 46 11.00 5.93 11.14
C ARG A 46 12.30 6.25 10.40
N ILE A 47 12.70 7.52 10.47
CA ILE A 47 14.02 7.96 10.02
C ILE A 47 14.98 7.67 11.17
N ASN A 48 16.10 7.00 10.87
CA ASN A 48 17.14 6.78 11.88
C ASN A 48 17.91 8.09 12.09
N GLN A 49 17.77 8.70 13.26
CA GLN A 49 18.43 9.98 13.60
C GLN A 49 19.88 9.80 14.05
N GLU A 50 20.29 8.57 14.36
CA GLU A 50 21.64 8.24 14.83
C GLU A 50 22.57 7.81 13.68
N SER A 51 22.03 7.70 12.46
CA SER A 51 22.79 7.31 11.28
C SER A 51 23.17 8.54 10.47
N ASP A 52 24.45 8.66 10.13
CA ASP A 52 24.96 9.65 9.18
C ASP A 52 24.78 9.21 7.71
N LEU A 53 24.07 8.11 7.46
CA LEU A 53 23.83 7.59 6.12
C LEU A 53 22.61 8.25 5.48
N ASP A 54 22.72 8.52 4.18
CA ASP A 54 21.60 8.99 3.38
C ASP A 54 20.49 7.94 3.28
N VAL A 55 19.24 8.38 3.50
CA VAL A 55 18.05 7.57 3.27
C VAL A 55 17.71 7.58 1.79
N LYS A 56 17.72 6.41 1.14
CA LYS A 56 17.43 6.28 -0.29
C LYS A 56 15.95 5.94 -0.47
N ILE A 57 15.26 6.77 -1.25
CA ILE A 57 13.82 6.61 -1.52
C ILE A 57 13.62 6.43 -3.02
N TYR A 58 12.99 5.32 -3.39
CA TYR A 58 12.60 5.00 -4.77
C TYR A 58 11.10 4.72 -4.84
N PRO A 59 10.47 4.86 -6.02
CA PRO A 59 9.13 4.33 -6.25
C PRO A 59 9.07 2.82 -6.00
N LEU A 60 7.87 2.25 -5.98
CA LEU A 60 7.73 0.79 -5.94
C LEU A 60 8.45 0.15 -7.15
N PRO A 61 9.26 -0.90 -6.94
CA PRO A 61 10.04 -1.52 -8.00
C PRO A 61 9.16 -2.08 -9.13
N HIS A 62 9.71 -2.08 -10.34
CA HIS A 62 9.14 -2.75 -11.51
C HIS A 62 7.76 -2.23 -11.96
N MET A 63 7.40 -1.02 -11.53
CA MET A 63 6.22 -0.31 -11.99
C MET A 63 6.61 0.80 -12.96
N TYR A 64 5.75 1.11 -13.92
CA TYR A 64 5.91 2.31 -14.74
C TYR A 64 5.74 3.54 -13.85
N ILE A 65 6.60 4.54 -14.02
CA ILE A 65 6.57 5.75 -13.19
C ILE A 65 5.80 6.84 -13.92
N ILE A 66 4.76 7.37 -13.28
CA ILE A 66 3.99 8.51 -13.79
C ILE A 66 4.80 9.79 -13.57
N LYS A 67 5.26 10.00 -12.33
CA LYS A 67 6.09 11.14 -11.93
C LYS A 67 6.76 10.89 -10.58
N ASP A 68 8.04 11.21 -10.45
CA ASP A 68 8.81 11.13 -9.19
C ASP A 68 8.60 9.79 -8.46
N LEU A 69 7.92 9.80 -7.30
CA LEU A 69 7.63 8.62 -6.47
C LEU A 69 6.24 8.01 -6.72
N VAL A 70 5.57 8.38 -7.81
CA VAL A 70 4.22 7.93 -8.16
C VAL A 70 4.27 6.84 -9.25
N PRO A 71 4.07 5.56 -8.90
CA PRO A 71 3.94 4.48 -9.87
C PRO A 71 2.53 4.40 -10.48
N ASP A 72 2.43 3.80 -11.67
CA ASP A 72 1.16 3.45 -12.32
C ASP A 72 0.60 2.13 -11.78
N MET A 73 -0.46 2.24 -10.98
CA MET A 73 -1.13 1.11 -10.33
C MET A 73 -2.15 0.37 -11.22
N THR A 74 -2.31 0.76 -12.49
CA THR A 74 -3.37 0.22 -13.38
C THR A 74 -3.27 -1.29 -13.55
N ARG A 75 -2.07 -1.86 -13.75
CA ARG A 75 -1.86 -3.32 -13.89
C ARG A 75 -2.26 -4.06 -12.60
N PHE A 76 -1.83 -3.54 -11.45
CA PHE A 76 -2.12 -4.14 -10.14
C PHE A 76 -3.62 -4.21 -9.88
N TYR A 77 -4.36 -3.12 -10.08
CA TYR A 77 -5.82 -3.11 -9.88
C TYR A 77 -6.57 -3.95 -10.92
N LYS A 78 -6.07 -4.02 -12.16
CA LYS A 78 -6.67 -4.88 -13.19
C LYS A 78 -6.57 -6.36 -12.80
N GLN A 79 -5.44 -6.80 -12.25
CA GLN A 79 -5.27 -8.16 -11.73
C GLN A 79 -6.14 -8.42 -10.50
N TYR A 80 -6.23 -7.46 -9.56
CA TYR A 80 -7.14 -7.61 -8.43
C TYR A 80 -8.61 -7.74 -8.87
N LYS A 81 -9.03 -6.99 -9.89
CA LYS A 81 -10.39 -7.11 -10.44
C LYS A 81 -10.63 -8.46 -11.11
N SER A 82 -9.62 -9.12 -11.68
CA SER A 82 -9.81 -10.37 -12.43
C SER A 82 -10.19 -11.55 -11.54
N ILE A 83 -9.84 -11.54 -10.25
CA ILE A 83 -10.27 -12.56 -9.29
C ILE A 83 -11.72 -12.38 -8.79
N GLN A 84 -12.40 -11.31 -9.23
CA GLN A 84 -13.77 -10.98 -8.84
C GLN A 84 -13.94 -10.94 -7.31
N PRO A 85 -13.28 -10.02 -6.60
CA PRO A 85 -13.16 -10.01 -5.14
C PRO A 85 -14.41 -9.44 -4.46
N PHE A 86 -15.54 -10.11 -4.67
CA PHE A 86 -16.82 -9.82 -4.06
C PHE A 86 -17.52 -11.13 -3.70
N LEU A 87 -18.42 -11.08 -2.71
CA LEU A 87 -19.16 -12.25 -2.28
C LEU A 87 -20.09 -12.72 -3.41
N LYS A 88 -19.93 -13.99 -3.82
CA LYS A 88 -20.81 -14.63 -4.81
C LYS A 88 -21.72 -15.60 -4.07
N ASN A 89 -22.97 -15.21 -3.86
CA ASN A 89 -23.97 -16.05 -3.21
C ASN A 89 -25.33 -15.84 -3.88
N ASN A 90 -26.00 -16.93 -4.24
CA ASN A 90 -27.34 -16.91 -4.84
C ASN A 90 -28.44 -17.32 -3.85
N ASN A 91 -28.08 -17.73 -2.63
CA ASN A 91 -28.99 -18.24 -1.62
C ASN A 91 -29.16 -17.21 -0.50
N HIS A 92 -29.99 -16.21 -0.75
CA HIS A 92 -30.30 -15.17 0.23
C HIS A 92 -31.27 -15.68 1.30
N PRO A 93 -31.08 -15.34 2.58
CA PRO A 93 -32.05 -15.66 3.61
C PRO A 93 -33.40 -15.00 3.28
N LYS A 94 -34.50 -15.68 3.61
CA LYS A 94 -35.86 -15.17 3.36
C LYS A 94 -36.13 -13.87 4.12
N GLU A 95 -35.56 -13.74 5.31
CA GLU A 95 -35.60 -12.54 6.16
C GLU A 95 -34.27 -12.44 6.94
N GLY A 96 -33.79 -11.22 7.18
CA GLY A 96 -32.63 -10.95 8.05
C GLY A 96 -31.25 -11.05 7.37
N GLU A 97 -30.21 -11.15 8.21
CA GLU A 97 -28.80 -11.19 7.83
C GLU A 97 -28.28 -12.62 7.58
N PHE A 98 -27.10 -12.74 6.97
CA PHE A 98 -26.40 -14.03 6.88
C PHE A 98 -25.81 -14.41 8.23
N LEU A 99 -26.27 -15.53 8.81
CA LEU A 99 -25.72 -16.05 10.05
C LEU A 99 -24.34 -16.69 9.79
N GLN A 100 -23.34 -16.26 10.56
CA GLN A 100 -22.00 -16.81 10.56
C GLN A 100 -21.56 -17.07 12.01
N SER A 101 -20.96 -18.24 12.27
CA SER A 101 -20.41 -18.54 13.60
C SER A 101 -19.13 -17.71 13.86
N PRO A 102 -18.80 -17.38 15.13
CA PRO A 102 -17.53 -16.74 15.45
C PRO A 102 -16.31 -17.54 14.96
N GLU A 103 -16.39 -18.87 14.97
CA GLU A 103 -15.35 -19.76 14.44
C GLU A 103 -15.19 -19.62 12.92
N ASP A 104 -16.29 -19.49 12.18
CA ASP A 104 -16.24 -19.26 10.73
C ASP A 104 -15.78 -17.84 10.38
N HIS A 105 -16.16 -16.84 11.17
CA HIS A 105 -15.75 -15.45 10.98
C HIS A 105 -14.25 -15.26 11.15
N LYS A 106 -13.60 -16.05 12.03
CA LYS A 106 -12.15 -15.98 12.26
C LYS A 106 -11.30 -16.55 11.12
N LYS A 107 -11.88 -17.33 10.21
CA LYS A 107 -11.15 -17.95 9.09
C LYS A 107 -10.46 -16.93 8.16
N PRO A 108 -11.08 -15.81 7.78
CA PRO A 108 -10.43 -14.76 6.98
C PRO A 108 -9.50 -13.82 7.74
N ASP A 109 -9.34 -13.97 9.07
CA ASP A 109 -8.38 -13.16 9.85
C ASP A 109 -6.96 -13.34 9.28
N GLY A 110 -6.23 -12.24 9.14
CA GLY A 110 -4.95 -12.16 8.44
C GLY A 110 -5.03 -11.97 6.92
N MET A 111 -6.22 -12.09 6.31
CA MET A 111 -6.43 -11.90 4.87
C MET A 111 -7.14 -10.58 4.55
N TYR A 112 -8.20 -10.23 5.27
CA TYR A 112 -9.01 -9.03 4.96
C TYR A 112 -8.31 -7.72 5.35
N GLU A 113 -7.27 -7.78 6.18
CA GLU A 113 -6.44 -6.66 6.61
C GLU A 113 -5.54 -6.13 5.50
N CYS A 114 -5.50 -6.82 4.34
CA CYS A 114 -4.77 -6.36 3.17
C CYS A 114 -5.30 -5.00 2.68
N ILE A 115 -4.45 -3.98 2.77
CA ILE A 115 -4.77 -2.61 2.34
C ILE A 115 -4.52 -2.36 0.85
N LEU A 116 -4.09 -3.37 0.08
CA LEU A 116 -3.79 -3.26 -1.36
C LEU A 116 -2.65 -2.27 -1.69
N CYS A 117 -1.57 -2.26 -0.90
CA CYS A 117 -0.41 -1.37 -1.11
C CYS A 117 0.61 -1.82 -2.15
N ALA A 118 0.46 -3.02 -2.71
CA ALA A 118 1.37 -3.62 -3.69
C ALA A 118 2.84 -3.81 -3.24
N CYS A 119 3.21 -3.53 -1.98
CA CYS A 119 4.57 -3.76 -1.48
C CYS A 119 5.03 -5.21 -1.67
N CYS A 120 4.17 -6.18 -1.38
CA CYS A 120 4.47 -7.62 -1.51
C CYS A 120 4.61 -8.08 -2.97
N SER A 121 3.75 -7.56 -3.86
CA SER A 121 3.82 -7.88 -5.29
C SER A 121 5.09 -7.32 -5.91
N THR A 122 5.39 -6.05 -5.63
CA THR A 122 6.55 -5.35 -6.20
C THR A 122 7.88 -5.71 -5.54
N SER A 123 7.86 -6.42 -4.40
CA SER A 123 9.06 -7.04 -3.83
C SER A 123 9.36 -8.42 -4.42
N CYS A 124 8.43 -9.00 -5.19
CA CYS A 124 8.57 -10.33 -5.76
C CYS A 124 9.27 -10.27 -7.12
N PRO A 125 10.46 -10.89 -7.28
CA PRO A 125 11.16 -10.90 -8.57
C PRO A 125 10.41 -11.61 -9.69
N SER A 126 9.46 -12.50 -9.36
CA SER A 126 8.63 -13.22 -10.33
C SER A 126 7.48 -12.37 -10.88
N TYR A 127 7.11 -11.28 -10.20
CA TYR A 127 5.93 -10.48 -10.55
C TYR A 127 6.15 -9.52 -11.73
N LEU A 128 7.40 -9.45 -12.24
CA LEU A 128 7.82 -8.66 -13.41
C LEU A 128 6.86 -8.81 -14.60
#